data_AF-A0A0F9DHA8-F1
#
_entry.id   AF-A0A0F9DHA8-F1
#
_cell.length_a   1.000
_cell.length_b   1.000
_cell.length_c   1.000
_cell.angle_alpha   90.00
_cell.angle_beta   90.00
_cell.angle_gamma   90.00
#
_symmetry.space_group_name_H-M   'P 1'
#
loop_
_entity.id
_entity.type
_entity.pdbx_description
1 polymer ?
#
loop_
_entity_poly.entity_id
_entity_poly.type
_entity_poly.pdbx_seq_one_letter_code
_entity_poly.pdbx_strand_id
1 'polypeptide(L)'
;MNFSNNTFNDTREIYGFTKNEILEIKENLMKLKSENAEDTKVNDYIKSKLQFSSITLELYLKYIKNLKNFIGIYLKSSLISGINSESKFLNLKTELLDELKLISDNLQNLSSNIRNIKRITRNFVVLDDSLSIIENLLEKSNKQISEINHSGKEIKTEFDDKIYLWVEINRIKNLNFKLNGIPSNLEDWNEIKELTDFINAINDSLSKKRKKDKKEEILTFHFNEIYEFFLSKNERRIKFYSDLIYLLYLNKIFEAYQGDEFINILERKEITQNLKNFIRPLVNQLIEENLQDVFREFKDLDLKEKDVNFRFKELKNEKISIFLPKIVDYYILGLERKFQEKIHDVNEAEKFEEIANYYYNKIEIFSSKIDAVEDWVLSIESYLSPYESITASLKKIFSNVSSEIFRRKNEYLDFIKTVKDEELRIQLREYVTGKITEVNEFIRVYEDEASIIIKEEFPQLKKIKEILNDYYIKIQKIKNDVFTRLD
;
A
#
# COMPACT_ATOMS: atom_id res chain seq x y z
N MET A 1 -32.07 -18.70 -0.04
CA MET A 1 -30.84 -19.35 -0.56
C MET A 1 -29.68 -18.77 0.20
N ASN A 2 -28.62 -19.52 0.52
CA ASN A 2 -27.47 -18.99 1.25
C ASN A 2 -26.38 -18.51 0.29
N PHE A 3 -25.48 -17.63 0.71
CA PHE A 3 -24.29 -17.28 -0.07
C PHE A 3 -23.29 -18.44 -0.17
N SER A 4 -23.22 -19.28 0.86
CA SER A 4 -22.39 -20.47 0.91
C SER A 4 -23.09 -21.56 1.71
N ASN A 5 -22.60 -22.80 1.62
CA ASN A 5 -23.16 -23.95 2.33
C ASN A 5 -24.63 -24.21 1.98
N ASN A 6 -24.99 -24.11 0.69
CA ASN A 6 -26.31 -24.51 0.21
C ASN A 6 -26.45 -26.03 0.10
N THR A 7 -27.63 -26.53 0.44
CA THR A 7 -28.11 -27.86 0.07
C THR A 7 -29.14 -27.71 -1.05
N PHE A 8 -28.88 -28.31 -2.21
CA PHE A 8 -29.75 -28.22 -3.37
C PHE A 8 -30.55 -29.51 -3.52
N ASN A 9 -31.85 -29.44 -3.18
CA ASN A 9 -32.72 -30.62 -3.12
C ASN A 9 -32.18 -31.68 -2.14
N ASP A 10 -31.87 -31.25 -0.91
CA ASP A 10 -31.28 -32.04 0.19
C ASP A 10 -29.89 -32.63 -0.08
N THR A 11 -29.27 -32.30 -1.22
CA THR A 11 -27.94 -32.77 -1.62
C THR A 11 -26.93 -31.62 -1.62
N ARG A 12 -25.78 -31.83 -0.95
CA ARG A 12 -24.64 -30.91 -0.95
C ARG A 12 -23.62 -31.28 -2.03
N GLU A 13 -23.29 -32.56 -2.13
CA GLU A 13 -22.26 -33.09 -3.02
C GLU A 13 -22.84 -34.21 -3.89
N ILE A 14 -22.49 -34.21 -5.17
CA ILE A 14 -22.84 -35.27 -6.12
C ILE A 14 -21.56 -36.01 -6.45
N TYR A 15 -21.44 -37.26 -6.01
CA TYR A 15 -20.28 -38.09 -6.31
C TYR A 15 -20.41 -38.78 -7.67
N GLY A 16 -19.25 -39.03 -8.31
CA GLY A 16 -19.18 -39.86 -9.48
C GLY A 16 -19.46 -41.33 -9.15
N PHE A 17 -19.97 -42.10 -10.11
CA PHE A 17 -20.17 -43.54 -9.94
C PHE A 17 -18.83 -44.28 -9.79
N THR A 18 -18.77 -45.14 -8.78
CA THR A 18 -17.73 -46.15 -8.63
C THR A 18 -17.85 -47.23 -9.71
N LYS A 19 -16.77 -48.00 -9.90
CA LYS A 19 -16.78 -49.13 -10.84
C LYS A 19 -17.88 -50.14 -10.54
N ASN A 20 -18.15 -50.41 -9.26
CA ASN A 20 -19.17 -51.36 -8.83
C ASN A 20 -20.58 -50.84 -9.13
N GLU A 21 -20.84 -49.55 -8.87
CA GLU A 21 -22.14 -48.93 -9.19
C GLU A 21 -22.41 -48.92 -10.70
N ILE A 22 -21.38 -48.66 -11.53
CA ILE A 22 -21.53 -48.74 -12.99
C ILE A 22 -21.90 -50.16 -13.43
N LEU A 23 -21.31 -51.19 -12.82
CA LEU A 23 -21.63 -52.59 -13.11
C LEU A 23 -23.07 -52.93 -12.69
N GLU A 24 -23.49 -52.54 -11.49
CA GLU A 24 -24.86 -52.73 -10.99
C GLU A 24 -25.89 -52.03 -11.90
N ILE A 25 -25.62 -50.78 -12.29
CA ILE A 25 -26.48 -50.02 -13.21
C ILE A 25 -26.58 -50.75 -14.55
N LYS A 26 -25.47 -51.24 -15.08
CA LYS A 26 -25.42 -51.97 -16.35
C LYS A 26 -26.22 -53.28 -16.28
N GLU A 27 -26.06 -54.07 -15.22
CA GLU A 27 -26.79 -55.33 -15.02
C GLU A 27 -28.30 -55.11 -14.95
N ASN A 28 -28.74 -54.15 -14.12
CA ASN A 28 -30.16 -53.82 -13.98
C ASN A 28 -30.78 -53.29 -15.28
N LEU A 29 -30.05 -52.44 -16.04
CA LEU A 29 -30.52 -51.96 -17.34
C LEU A 29 -30.62 -53.10 -18.37
N MET A 30 -29.68 -54.05 -18.38
CA MET A 30 -29.77 -55.23 -19.24
C MET A 30 -30.96 -56.10 -18.86
N LYS A 31 -31.23 -56.27 -17.56
CA LYS A 31 -32.37 -57.03 -17.07
C LYS A 31 -33.70 -56.41 -17.52
N LEU A 32 -33.88 -55.11 -17.30
CA LEU A 32 -35.07 -54.38 -17.76
C LEU A 32 -35.26 -54.49 -19.28
N LYS A 33 -34.16 -54.46 -20.05
CA LYS A 33 -34.20 -54.66 -21.50
C LYS A 33 -34.59 -56.09 -21.88
N SER A 34 -34.10 -57.10 -21.17
CA SER A 34 -34.44 -58.52 -21.40
C SER A 34 -35.90 -58.83 -21.04
N GLU A 35 -36.48 -58.08 -20.12
CA GLU A 35 -37.88 -58.22 -19.67
C GLU A 35 -38.87 -57.42 -20.54
N ASN A 36 -38.42 -56.78 -21.63
CA ASN A 36 -39.22 -55.84 -22.44
C ASN A 36 -39.96 -54.81 -21.58
N ALA A 37 -39.30 -54.31 -20.53
CA ALA A 37 -39.88 -53.29 -19.66
C ALA A 37 -40.24 -52.04 -20.47
N GLU A 38 -41.34 -51.38 -20.10
CA GLU A 38 -41.75 -50.11 -20.70
C GLU A 38 -40.62 -49.06 -20.57
N ASP A 39 -40.47 -48.22 -21.59
CA ASP A 39 -39.47 -47.15 -21.62
C ASP A 39 -39.60 -46.19 -20.42
N THR A 40 -40.80 -46.07 -19.86
CA THR A 40 -41.11 -45.32 -18.62
C THR A 40 -40.39 -45.91 -17.40
N LYS A 41 -40.39 -47.23 -17.23
CA LYS A 41 -39.69 -47.91 -16.13
C LYS A 41 -38.18 -47.80 -16.25
N VAL A 42 -37.65 -47.92 -17.46
CA VAL A 42 -36.23 -47.70 -17.75
C VAL A 42 -35.84 -46.26 -17.42
N ASN A 43 -36.69 -45.30 -17.78
CA ASN A 43 -36.54 -43.89 -17.46
C ASN A 43 -36.49 -43.60 -15.96
N ASP A 44 -37.46 -44.14 -15.22
CA ASP A 44 -37.55 -43.91 -13.79
C ASP A 44 -36.34 -44.50 -13.05
N TYR A 45 -35.87 -45.66 -13.50
CA TYR A 45 -34.62 -46.25 -12.98
C TYR A 45 -33.41 -45.35 -13.24
N ILE A 46 -33.22 -44.87 -14.48
CA ILE A 46 -32.10 -43.98 -14.83
C ILE A 46 -32.15 -42.69 -14.00
N LYS A 47 -33.33 -42.06 -13.89
CA LYS A 47 -33.53 -40.85 -13.09
C LYS A 47 -33.21 -41.09 -11.61
N SER A 48 -33.63 -42.22 -11.06
CA SER A 48 -33.34 -42.58 -9.67
C SER A 48 -31.83 -42.71 -9.39
N LYS A 49 -31.05 -43.25 -10.34
CA LYS A 49 -29.61 -43.47 -10.16
C LYS A 49 -28.77 -42.23 -10.38
N LEU A 50 -29.20 -41.30 -11.25
CA LEU A 50 -28.48 -40.05 -11.47
C LEU A 50 -28.58 -39.07 -10.30
N GLN A 51 -29.40 -39.38 -9.27
CA GLN A 51 -29.74 -38.45 -8.18
C GLN A 51 -30.17 -37.07 -8.73
N PHE A 52 -30.80 -37.09 -9.90
CA PHE A 52 -30.98 -35.93 -10.74
C PHE A 52 -32.45 -35.62 -10.86
N SER A 53 -32.83 -34.47 -10.32
CA SER A 53 -34.08 -33.82 -10.65
C SER A 53 -33.78 -32.64 -11.56
N SER A 54 -34.65 -32.36 -12.54
CA SER A 54 -34.63 -31.09 -13.27
C SER A 54 -34.62 -29.90 -12.29
N ILE A 55 -35.24 -30.08 -11.13
CA ILE A 55 -35.28 -29.16 -10.00
C ILE A 55 -33.87 -28.80 -9.51
N THR A 56 -32.94 -29.75 -9.33
CA THR A 56 -31.57 -29.44 -8.87
C THR A 56 -30.83 -28.53 -9.85
N LEU A 57 -30.96 -28.78 -11.17
CA LEU A 57 -30.34 -27.91 -12.18
C LEU A 57 -30.99 -26.52 -12.25
N GLU A 58 -32.31 -26.44 -12.10
CA GLU A 58 -33.02 -25.16 -11.99
C GLU A 58 -32.55 -24.36 -10.77
N LEU A 59 -32.32 -25.02 -9.64
CA LEU A 59 -31.79 -24.38 -8.44
C LEU A 59 -30.35 -23.88 -8.63
N TYR A 60 -29.47 -24.66 -9.27
CA TYR A 60 -28.13 -24.18 -9.64
C TYR A 60 -28.18 -22.98 -10.59
N LEU A 61 -29.05 -23.03 -11.60
CA LEU A 61 -29.25 -21.92 -12.52
C LEU A 61 -29.71 -20.65 -11.78
N LYS A 62 -30.68 -20.80 -10.86
CA LYS A 62 -31.18 -19.71 -10.02
C LYS A 62 -30.06 -19.14 -9.14
N TYR A 63 -29.29 -20.01 -8.49
CA TYR A 63 -28.14 -19.60 -7.66
C TYR A 63 -27.12 -18.80 -8.46
N ILE A 64 -26.64 -19.33 -9.59
CA ILE A 64 -25.63 -18.66 -10.42
C ILE A 64 -26.16 -17.33 -10.96
N LYS A 65 -27.44 -17.26 -11.34
CA LYS A 65 -28.08 -16.02 -11.79
C LYS A 65 -28.12 -14.96 -10.69
N ASN A 66 -28.55 -15.33 -9.49
CA ASN A 66 -28.63 -14.43 -8.34
C ASN A 66 -27.23 -13.97 -7.91
N LEU A 67 -26.26 -14.88 -7.89
CA LEU A 67 -24.87 -14.56 -7.58
C LEU A 67 -24.26 -13.60 -8.59
N LYS A 68 -24.48 -13.82 -9.90
CA LYS A 68 -24.06 -12.89 -10.96
C LYS A 68 -24.62 -11.49 -10.74
N ASN A 69 -25.90 -11.41 -10.37
CA ASN A 69 -26.55 -10.13 -10.10
C ASN A 69 -25.94 -9.44 -8.86
N PHE A 70 -25.72 -10.20 -7.79
CA PHE A 70 -25.07 -9.72 -6.57
C PHE A 70 -23.65 -9.19 -6.84
N ILE A 71 -22.84 -9.96 -7.57
CA ILE A 71 -21.47 -9.57 -7.94
C ILE A 71 -21.49 -8.30 -8.78
N GLY A 72 -22.35 -8.24 -9.80
CA GLY A 72 -22.46 -7.10 -10.71
C GLY A 72 -22.89 -5.81 -10.00
N ILE A 73 -23.89 -5.90 -9.12
CA ILE A 73 -24.49 -4.71 -8.49
C ILE A 73 -23.70 -4.24 -7.27
N TYR A 74 -23.20 -5.14 -6.41
CA TYR A 74 -22.66 -4.74 -5.10
C TYR A 74 -21.15 -4.92 -5.00
N LEU A 75 -20.62 -6.06 -5.46
CA LEU A 75 -19.17 -6.32 -5.37
C LEU A 75 -18.38 -5.51 -6.39
N LYS A 76 -18.88 -5.31 -7.62
CA LYS A 76 -18.17 -4.52 -8.64
C LYS A 76 -18.35 -3.01 -8.48
N SER A 77 -19.54 -2.54 -8.13
CA SER A 77 -19.80 -1.10 -7.92
C SER A 77 -18.97 -0.52 -6.76
N SER A 78 -18.76 -1.31 -5.70
CA SER A 78 -17.93 -0.95 -4.54
C SER A 78 -16.42 -0.89 -4.84
N LEU A 79 -15.98 -1.32 -6.03
CA LEU A 79 -14.60 -1.17 -6.51
C LEU A 79 -14.34 0.19 -7.17
N ILE A 80 -15.38 0.91 -7.61
CA ILE A 80 -15.28 2.17 -8.37
C ILE A 80 -14.90 3.36 -7.46
N SER A 81 -15.05 3.23 -6.14
CA SER A 81 -14.87 4.31 -5.14
C SER A 81 -13.40 4.68 -4.80
N GLY A 82 -12.44 4.45 -5.70
CA GLY A 82 -11.09 5.04 -5.60
C GLY A 82 -10.18 4.50 -4.50
N ILE A 83 -10.48 3.33 -3.91
CA ILE A 83 -9.65 2.70 -2.88
C ILE A 83 -9.12 1.36 -3.42
N ASN A 84 -7.79 1.21 -3.46
CA ASN A 84 -7.02 0.04 -3.94
C ASN A 84 -7.74 -1.30 -3.64
N SER A 85 -7.91 -2.08 -4.71
CA SER A 85 -8.97 -3.06 -4.90
C SER A 85 -8.60 -4.52 -4.63
N GLU A 86 -7.36 -4.82 -4.24
CA GLU A 86 -6.84 -6.19 -4.28
C GLU A 86 -7.30 -7.05 -3.08
N SER A 87 -7.47 -6.50 -1.87
CA SER A 87 -7.82 -7.27 -0.65
C SER A 87 -9.29 -7.16 -0.21
N LYS A 88 -10.12 -6.39 -0.92
CA LYS A 88 -11.51 -6.13 -0.50
C LYS A 88 -12.37 -7.41 -0.52
N PHE A 89 -13.05 -7.65 0.60
CA PHE A 89 -14.02 -8.73 0.81
C PHE A 89 -13.44 -10.14 0.65
N LEU A 90 -12.19 -10.35 1.09
CA LEU A 90 -11.48 -11.62 0.92
C LEU A 90 -12.28 -12.83 1.43
N ASN A 91 -12.84 -12.75 2.64
CA ASN A 91 -13.54 -13.88 3.25
C ASN A 91 -14.87 -14.16 2.54
N LEU A 92 -15.61 -13.11 2.20
CA LEU A 92 -16.83 -13.22 1.39
C LEU A 92 -16.52 -13.84 0.02
N LYS A 93 -15.51 -13.35 -0.69
CA LYS A 93 -15.10 -13.88 -2.00
C LYS A 93 -14.65 -15.34 -1.92
N THR A 94 -13.87 -15.71 -0.90
CA THR A 94 -13.40 -17.09 -0.70
C THR A 94 -14.59 -18.04 -0.53
N GLU A 95 -15.54 -17.71 0.34
CA GLU A 95 -16.71 -18.58 0.52
C GLU A 95 -17.58 -18.69 -0.75
N LEU A 96 -17.76 -17.61 -1.51
CA LEU A 96 -18.47 -17.64 -2.78
C LEU A 96 -17.75 -18.49 -3.84
N LEU A 97 -16.41 -18.41 -3.88
CA LEU A 97 -15.57 -19.21 -4.77
C LEU A 97 -15.65 -20.69 -4.43
N ASP A 98 -15.57 -21.04 -3.15
CA ASP A 98 -15.65 -22.43 -2.72
C ASP A 98 -17.03 -23.03 -3.01
N GLU A 99 -18.09 -22.25 -2.84
CA GLU A 99 -19.45 -22.64 -3.24
C GLU A 99 -19.56 -22.89 -4.76
N LEU A 100 -19.01 -21.99 -5.58
CA LEU A 100 -19.01 -22.14 -7.04
C LEU A 100 -18.17 -23.32 -7.52
N LYS A 101 -17.01 -23.56 -6.90
CA LYS A 101 -16.17 -24.73 -7.19
C LYS A 101 -16.92 -26.01 -6.88
N LEU A 102 -17.59 -26.08 -5.73
CA LEU A 102 -18.39 -27.26 -5.39
C LEU A 102 -19.53 -27.50 -6.39
N ILE A 103 -20.24 -26.44 -6.81
CA ILE A 103 -21.27 -26.55 -7.85
C ILE A 103 -20.66 -27.06 -9.17
N SER A 104 -19.50 -26.53 -9.56
CA SER A 104 -18.78 -26.99 -10.76
C SER A 104 -18.37 -28.46 -10.65
N ASP A 105 -17.85 -28.90 -9.51
CA ASP A 105 -17.45 -30.29 -9.28
C ASP A 105 -18.67 -31.23 -9.32
N ASN A 106 -19.78 -30.82 -8.69
CA ASN A 106 -21.05 -31.54 -8.75
C ASN A 106 -21.56 -31.67 -10.19
N LEU A 107 -21.51 -30.59 -10.98
CA LEU A 107 -21.90 -30.59 -12.40
C LEU A 107 -20.98 -31.48 -13.25
N GLN A 108 -19.67 -31.51 -12.96
CA GLN A 108 -18.72 -32.39 -13.65
C GLN A 108 -18.97 -33.87 -13.32
N ASN A 109 -19.15 -34.21 -12.05
CA ASN A 109 -19.48 -35.57 -11.61
C ASN A 109 -20.78 -36.04 -12.23
N LEU A 110 -21.78 -35.17 -12.27
CA LEU A 110 -23.06 -35.44 -12.90
C LEU A 110 -22.96 -35.62 -14.42
N SER A 111 -22.17 -34.78 -15.11
CA SER A 111 -21.87 -34.96 -16.54
C SER A 111 -21.21 -36.32 -16.79
N SER A 112 -20.26 -36.72 -15.94
CA SER A 112 -19.59 -38.02 -16.01
C SER A 112 -20.58 -39.18 -15.82
N ASN A 113 -21.44 -39.09 -14.80
CA ASN A 113 -22.49 -40.06 -14.51
C ASN A 113 -23.46 -40.24 -15.69
N ILE A 114 -23.93 -39.13 -16.27
CA ILE A 114 -24.81 -39.15 -17.45
C ILE A 114 -24.10 -39.79 -18.66
N ARG A 115 -22.85 -39.42 -18.94
CA ARG A 115 -22.06 -40.01 -20.03
C ARG A 115 -21.85 -41.51 -19.85
N ASN A 116 -21.62 -41.98 -18.62
CA ASN A 116 -21.49 -43.40 -18.30
C ASN A 116 -22.80 -44.17 -18.55
N ILE A 117 -23.95 -43.63 -18.13
CA ILE A 117 -25.25 -44.26 -18.40
C ILE A 117 -25.58 -44.23 -19.90
N LYS A 118 -25.33 -43.11 -20.60
CA LYS A 118 -25.57 -42.96 -22.04
C LYS A 118 -24.83 -44.01 -22.87
N ARG A 119 -23.61 -44.39 -22.47
CA ARG A 119 -22.83 -45.48 -23.10
C ARG A 119 -23.54 -46.83 -23.02
N ILE A 120 -24.33 -47.05 -21.97
CA ILE A 120 -25.08 -48.30 -21.75
C ILE A 120 -26.41 -48.28 -22.50
N THR A 121 -27.12 -47.15 -22.51
CA THR A 121 -28.51 -47.07 -22.99
C THR A 121 -28.68 -46.72 -24.47
N ARG A 122 -27.66 -46.15 -25.13
CA ARG A 122 -27.65 -45.71 -26.55
C ARG A 122 -28.83 -44.79 -26.94
N ASN A 123 -28.54 -43.48 -27.01
CA ASN A 123 -29.41 -42.39 -27.49
C ASN A 123 -30.74 -42.23 -26.76
N PHE A 124 -30.65 -41.52 -25.63
CA PHE A 124 -31.81 -41.04 -24.89
C PHE A 124 -31.82 -39.52 -24.92
N VAL A 125 -32.79 -38.91 -25.62
CA VAL A 125 -32.85 -37.45 -25.87
C VAL A 125 -32.79 -36.64 -24.56
N VAL A 126 -33.47 -37.11 -23.51
CA VAL A 126 -33.48 -36.46 -22.19
C VAL A 126 -32.09 -36.36 -21.56
N LEU A 127 -31.19 -37.32 -21.82
CA LEU A 127 -29.81 -37.26 -21.33
C LEU A 127 -28.99 -36.23 -22.10
N ASP A 128 -29.30 -36.00 -23.38
CA ASP A 128 -28.63 -34.99 -24.21
C ASP A 128 -29.05 -33.57 -23.82
N ASP A 129 -30.34 -33.36 -23.56
CA ASP A 129 -30.85 -32.08 -23.03
C ASP A 129 -30.20 -31.76 -21.67
N SER A 130 -30.10 -32.76 -20.80
CA SER A 130 -29.48 -32.62 -19.47
C SER A 130 -27.99 -32.26 -19.58
N LEU A 131 -27.25 -32.91 -20.49
CA LEU A 131 -25.84 -32.58 -20.75
C LEU A 131 -25.67 -31.15 -21.26
N SER A 132 -26.53 -30.71 -22.17
CA SER A 132 -26.49 -29.33 -22.69
C SER A 132 -26.72 -28.29 -21.59
N ILE A 133 -27.68 -28.53 -20.69
CA ILE A 133 -27.93 -27.64 -19.54
C ILE A 133 -26.70 -27.62 -18.60
N ILE A 134 -26.11 -28.78 -18.31
CA ILE A 134 -24.91 -28.89 -17.46
C ILE A 134 -23.74 -28.12 -18.07
N GLU A 135 -23.49 -28.26 -19.37
CA GLU A 135 -22.41 -27.56 -20.07
C GLU A 135 -22.59 -26.03 -20.00
N ASN A 136 -23.82 -25.54 -20.19
CA ASN A 136 -24.16 -24.12 -20.03
C ASN A 136 -23.96 -23.63 -18.58
N LEU A 137 -24.33 -24.44 -17.58
CA LEU A 137 -24.12 -24.10 -16.17
C LEU A 137 -22.64 -24.07 -15.80
N LEU A 138 -21.84 -25.02 -16.30
CA LEU A 138 -20.39 -25.04 -16.13
C LEU A 138 -19.73 -23.80 -16.74
N GLU A 139 -20.12 -23.41 -17.96
CA GLU A 139 -19.62 -22.19 -18.60
C GLU A 139 -19.94 -20.95 -17.76
N LYS A 140 -21.19 -20.82 -17.29
CA LYS A 140 -21.61 -19.71 -16.42
C LYS A 140 -20.86 -19.71 -15.08
N SER A 141 -20.70 -20.87 -14.45
CA SER A 141 -19.98 -21.01 -13.18
C SER A 141 -18.51 -20.60 -13.34
N ASN A 142 -17.82 -21.14 -14.34
CA ASN A 142 -16.42 -20.81 -14.63
C ASN A 142 -16.22 -19.31 -14.92
N LYS A 143 -17.17 -18.69 -15.63
CA LYS A 143 -17.16 -17.24 -15.84
C LYS A 143 -17.32 -16.45 -14.54
N GLN A 144 -18.16 -16.89 -13.60
CA GLN A 144 -18.26 -16.22 -12.30
C GLN A 144 -17.02 -16.45 -11.44
N ILE A 145 -16.45 -17.66 -11.45
CA ILE A 145 -15.19 -17.97 -10.75
C ILE A 145 -14.08 -17.04 -11.23
N SER A 146 -13.91 -16.84 -12.54
CA SER A 146 -12.88 -15.94 -13.07
C SER A 146 -13.14 -14.47 -12.73
N GLU A 147 -14.40 -14.04 -12.65
CA GLU A 147 -14.76 -12.69 -12.23
C GLU A 147 -14.48 -12.42 -10.73
N ILE A 148 -14.50 -13.45 -9.87
CA ILE A 148 -14.18 -13.33 -8.44
C ILE A 148 -12.68 -13.54 -8.18
N ASN A 149 -12.02 -14.42 -8.93
CA ASN A 149 -10.57 -14.72 -8.86
C ASN A 149 -9.73 -13.57 -9.43
N HIS A 150 -9.76 -12.41 -8.79
CA HIS A 150 -8.69 -11.43 -8.92
C HIS A 150 -7.72 -11.63 -7.75
N SER A 151 -6.43 -11.77 -8.07
CA SER A 151 -5.33 -12.02 -7.14
C SER A 151 -5.41 -11.15 -5.89
N GLY A 152 -5.95 -11.71 -4.81
CA GLY A 152 -5.89 -11.07 -3.51
C GLY A 152 -4.46 -11.15 -2.99
N LYS A 153 -3.81 -10.00 -2.80
CA LYS A 153 -2.64 -9.97 -1.92
C LYS A 153 -3.12 -10.33 -0.52
N GLU A 154 -2.45 -11.30 0.08
CA GLU A 154 -2.65 -11.63 1.48
C GLU A 154 -2.43 -10.37 2.32
N ILE A 155 -3.41 -10.06 3.17
CA ILE A 155 -3.32 -8.95 4.11
C ILE A 155 -2.19 -9.30 5.09
N LYS A 156 -1.09 -8.55 5.05
CA LYS A 156 0.12 -8.86 5.82
C LYS A 156 0.03 -8.37 7.26
N THR A 157 -0.73 -7.32 7.52
CA THR A 157 -0.79 -6.63 8.81
C THR A 157 -2.21 -6.15 9.13
N GLU A 158 -2.52 -5.96 10.42
CA GLU A 158 -3.84 -5.50 10.88
C GLU A 158 -4.17 -4.08 10.42
N PHE A 159 -3.17 -3.20 10.28
CA PHE A 159 -3.38 -1.83 9.84
C PHE A 159 -3.64 -1.69 8.33
N ASP A 160 -3.37 -2.75 7.55
CA ASP A 160 -3.73 -2.83 6.13
C ASP A 160 -5.17 -3.33 5.90
N ASP A 161 -5.80 -3.94 6.93
CA ASP A 161 -7.15 -4.49 6.85
C ASP A 161 -8.23 -3.43 7.16
N LYS A 162 -8.68 -2.73 6.11
CA LYS A 162 -9.72 -1.69 6.25
C LYS A 162 -11.04 -2.22 6.80
N ILE A 163 -11.42 -3.46 6.51
CA ILE A 163 -12.68 -4.03 6.98
C ILE A 163 -12.57 -4.30 8.48
N TYR A 164 -11.48 -4.93 8.91
CA TYR A 164 -11.17 -5.12 10.32
C TYR A 164 -11.14 -3.80 11.09
N LEU A 165 -10.40 -2.79 10.60
CA LEU A 165 -10.34 -1.47 11.23
C LEU A 165 -11.72 -0.85 11.36
N TRP A 166 -12.52 -0.87 10.29
CA TRP A 166 -13.88 -0.31 10.32
C TRP A 166 -14.77 -1.06 11.31
N VAL A 167 -14.72 -2.39 11.35
CA VAL A 167 -15.52 -3.20 12.28
C VAL A 167 -15.12 -2.89 13.72
N GLU A 168 -13.84 -3.00 14.09
CA GLU A 168 -13.39 -2.78 15.47
C GLU A 168 -13.66 -1.35 15.95
N ILE A 169 -13.44 -0.35 15.10
CA ILE A 169 -13.77 1.04 15.44
C ILE A 169 -15.28 1.20 15.69
N ASN A 170 -16.15 0.60 14.87
CA ASN A 170 -17.59 0.68 15.09
C ASN A 170 -18.05 -0.17 16.28
N ARG A 171 -17.37 -1.25 16.64
CA ARG A 171 -17.62 -1.98 17.89
C ARG A 171 -17.34 -1.14 19.13
N ILE A 172 -16.21 -0.41 19.12
CA ILE A 172 -15.82 0.46 20.23
C ILE A 172 -16.77 1.65 20.35
N LYS A 173 -17.11 2.30 19.24
CA LYS A 173 -18.03 3.46 19.26
C LYS A 173 -19.47 3.06 19.56
N ASN A 174 -19.88 1.87 19.12
CA ASN A 174 -21.23 1.31 19.23
C ASN A 174 -22.37 2.28 18.88
N LEU A 175 -22.17 3.06 17.82
CA LEU A 175 -23.17 4.04 17.38
C LEU A 175 -24.34 3.37 16.67
N ASN A 176 -25.45 4.09 16.60
CA ASN A 176 -26.58 3.68 15.79
C ASN A 176 -26.32 3.78 14.29
N PHE A 177 -26.86 2.80 13.59
CA PHE A 177 -27.00 2.76 12.15
C PHE A 177 -28.49 2.72 11.81
N LYS A 178 -28.83 3.21 10.63
CA LYS A 178 -30.15 3.04 10.03
C LYS A 178 -30.08 2.06 8.86
N LEU A 179 -31.18 1.33 8.67
CA LEU A 179 -31.43 0.53 7.49
C LEU A 179 -32.30 1.32 6.50
N ASN A 180 -31.75 1.65 5.33
CA ASN A 180 -32.43 2.51 4.33
C ASN A 180 -33.43 1.77 3.42
N GLY A 181 -33.57 0.46 3.57
CA GLY A 181 -34.38 -0.42 2.72
C GLY A 181 -33.51 -1.40 1.96
N ILE A 182 -33.96 -2.65 1.91
CA ILE A 182 -33.21 -3.74 1.29
C ILE A 182 -33.76 -3.97 -0.11
N PRO A 183 -32.93 -3.85 -1.15
CA PRO A 183 -33.33 -4.22 -2.50
C PRO A 183 -33.83 -5.67 -2.58
N SER A 184 -34.89 -5.91 -3.35
CA SER A 184 -35.53 -7.23 -3.44
C SER A 184 -34.59 -8.35 -3.89
N ASN A 185 -33.58 -8.03 -4.71
CA ASN A 185 -32.56 -8.99 -5.13
C ASN A 185 -31.59 -9.40 -4.00
N LEU A 186 -31.53 -8.66 -2.89
CA LEU A 186 -30.79 -9.06 -1.70
C LEU A 186 -31.64 -9.90 -0.73
N GLU A 187 -32.96 -9.74 -0.73
CA GLU A 187 -33.88 -10.53 0.11
C GLU A 187 -33.90 -12.03 -0.25
N ASP A 188 -33.47 -12.37 -1.48
CA ASP A 188 -33.29 -13.76 -1.92
C ASP A 188 -32.23 -14.54 -1.11
N TRP A 189 -31.33 -13.81 -0.43
CA TRP A 189 -30.26 -14.36 0.39
C TRP A 189 -30.71 -14.48 1.85
N ASN A 190 -30.66 -15.71 2.38
CA ASN A 190 -31.11 -16.00 3.74
C ASN A 190 -30.30 -15.22 4.78
N GLU A 191 -28.99 -15.06 4.60
CA GLU A 191 -28.16 -14.27 5.51
C GLU A 191 -28.64 -12.82 5.62
N ILE A 192 -29.08 -12.21 4.51
CA ILE A 192 -29.62 -10.85 4.51
C ILE A 192 -31.03 -10.84 5.08
N LYS A 193 -31.88 -11.79 4.69
CA LYS A 193 -33.24 -11.89 5.20
C LYS A 193 -33.28 -12.03 6.72
N GLU A 194 -32.49 -12.95 7.27
CA GLU A 194 -32.41 -13.14 8.72
C GLU A 194 -31.89 -11.90 9.45
N LEU A 195 -30.90 -11.21 8.88
CA LEU A 195 -30.42 -9.93 9.41
C LEU A 195 -31.54 -8.88 9.44
N THR A 196 -32.35 -8.84 8.39
CA THR A 196 -33.50 -7.93 8.27
C THR A 196 -34.56 -8.25 9.31
N ASP A 197 -34.92 -9.53 9.43
CA ASP A 197 -35.90 -10.03 10.39
C ASP A 197 -35.45 -9.72 11.83
N PHE A 198 -34.16 -9.86 12.12
CA PHE A 198 -33.56 -9.48 13.40
C PHE A 198 -33.67 -7.99 13.68
N ILE A 199 -33.29 -7.12 12.73
CA ILE A 199 -33.40 -5.66 12.87
C ILE A 199 -34.86 -5.23 13.10
N ASN A 200 -35.79 -5.81 12.34
CA ASN A 200 -37.22 -5.57 12.51
C ASN A 200 -37.68 -5.98 13.92
N ALA A 201 -37.29 -7.16 14.40
CA ALA A 201 -37.66 -7.65 15.73
C ALA A 201 -37.16 -6.74 16.86
N ILE A 202 -35.94 -6.20 16.75
CA ILE A 202 -35.42 -5.23 17.73
C ILE A 202 -36.28 -3.96 17.73
N ASN A 203 -36.59 -3.40 16.56
CA ASN A 203 -37.35 -2.16 16.45
C ASN A 203 -38.82 -2.33 16.88
N ASP A 204 -39.45 -3.47 16.59
CA ASP A 204 -40.80 -3.82 17.05
C ASP A 204 -40.89 -3.94 18.58
N SER A 205 -39.83 -4.44 19.21
CA SER A 205 -39.76 -4.54 20.67
C SER A 205 -39.66 -3.16 21.34
N LEU A 206 -39.03 -2.20 20.66
CA LEU A 206 -38.85 -0.82 21.10
C LEU A 206 -40.11 0.03 20.85
N SER A 207 -40.79 -0.15 19.71
CA SER A 207 -42.04 0.56 19.38
C SER A 207 -43.18 0.18 20.33
N LYS A 208 -43.26 -1.09 20.77
CA LYS A 208 -44.20 -1.54 21.82
C LYS A 208 -44.00 -0.83 23.16
N LYS A 209 -42.79 -0.35 23.46
CA LYS A 209 -42.48 0.44 24.67
C LYS A 209 -42.73 1.94 24.49
N ARG A 210 -42.64 2.48 23.27
CA ARG A 210 -42.82 3.91 22.95
C ARG A 210 -44.20 4.15 22.30
N LYS A 211 -45.24 4.29 23.13
CA LYS A 211 -46.55 4.77 22.65
C LYS A 211 -46.45 6.25 22.25
N LYS A 212 -46.73 6.54 20.97
CA LYS A 212 -46.75 7.85 20.28
C LYS A 212 -45.41 8.27 19.68
N ASP A 213 -45.26 8.06 18.38
CA ASP A 213 -45.21 9.16 17.41
C ASP A 213 -45.27 8.61 15.99
N LYS A 214 -46.17 9.15 15.17
CA LYS A 214 -46.36 8.80 13.75
C LYS A 214 -45.33 9.50 12.86
N LYS A 215 -44.05 9.31 13.12
CA LYS A 215 -43.00 9.57 12.11
C LYS A 215 -42.66 8.22 11.47
N GLU A 216 -42.26 8.24 10.20
CA GLU A 216 -41.81 7.04 9.47
C GLU A 216 -40.93 6.19 10.38
N GLU A 217 -41.25 4.90 10.53
CA GLU A 217 -40.48 3.98 11.37
C GLU A 217 -39.10 3.77 10.74
N ILE A 218 -38.14 4.59 11.16
CA ILE A 218 -36.74 4.42 10.79
C ILE A 218 -36.22 3.23 11.59
N LEU A 219 -35.88 2.14 10.88
CA LEU A 219 -35.25 0.98 11.47
C LEU A 219 -33.82 1.32 11.86
N THR A 220 -33.55 1.31 13.16
CA THR A 220 -32.23 1.64 13.74
C THR A 220 -31.70 0.49 14.58
N PHE A 221 -30.37 0.39 14.68
CA PHE A 221 -29.70 -0.63 15.49
C PHE A 221 -28.32 -0.14 15.90
N HIS A 222 -27.85 -0.61 17.05
CA HIS A 222 -26.46 -0.42 17.47
C HIS A 222 -25.55 -1.41 16.74
N PHE A 223 -24.34 -0.98 16.38
CA PHE A 223 -23.40 -1.84 15.66
C PHE A 223 -23.13 -3.18 16.37
N ASN A 224 -22.98 -3.15 17.70
CA ASN A 224 -22.72 -4.38 18.47
C ASN A 224 -23.90 -5.35 18.45
N GLU A 225 -25.15 -4.90 18.31
CA GLU A 225 -26.30 -5.80 18.22
C GLU A 225 -26.19 -6.71 17.00
N ILE A 226 -25.79 -6.14 15.85
CA ILE A 226 -25.58 -6.89 14.61
C ILE A 226 -24.34 -7.77 14.70
N TYR A 227 -23.26 -7.26 15.28
CA TYR A 227 -22.03 -8.03 15.45
C TYR A 227 -22.27 -9.27 16.32
N GLU A 228 -22.92 -9.10 17.48
CA GLU A 228 -23.25 -10.20 18.40
C GLU A 228 -24.28 -11.17 17.81
N PHE A 229 -25.24 -10.68 17.02
CA PHE A 229 -26.15 -11.55 16.28
C PHE A 229 -25.39 -12.54 15.38
N PHE A 230 -24.45 -12.05 14.56
CA PHE A 230 -23.66 -12.91 13.69
C PHE A 230 -22.67 -13.80 14.44
N LEU A 231 -22.09 -13.28 15.53
CA LEU A 231 -21.20 -14.05 16.40
C LEU A 231 -21.93 -15.24 17.02
N SER A 232 -23.14 -15.02 17.54
CA SER A 232 -23.99 -16.06 18.13
C SER A 232 -24.46 -17.10 17.11
N LYS A 233 -24.62 -16.70 15.84
CA LYS A 233 -25.03 -17.60 14.75
C LYS A 233 -23.92 -18.55 14.33
N ASN A 234 -22.73 -18.01 14.05
CA ASN A 234 -21.56 -18.81 13.67
C ASN A 234 -20.27 -18.00 13.85
N GLU A 235 -19.63 -18.14 15.01
CA GLU A 235 -18.36 -17.50 15.35
C GLU A 235 -17.27 -17.72 14.28
N ARG A 236 -17.19 -18.91 13.69
CA ARG A 236 -16.18 -19.24 12.67
C ARG A 236 -16.35 -18.44 11.38
N ARG A 237 -17.55 -17.92 11.12
CA ARG A 237 -17.88 -17.10 9.93
C ARG A 237 -17.94 -15.60 10.24
N ILE A 238 -17.46 -15.14 11.39
CA ILE A 238 -17.53 -13.71 11.74
C ILE A 238 -16.81 -12.81 10.75
N LYS A 239 -15.71 -13.27 10.15
CA LYS A 239 -14.98 -12.53 9.11
C LYS A 239 -15.78 -12.41 7.81
N PHE A 240 -16.51 -13.47 7.42
CA PHE A 240 -17.43 -13.43 6.29
C PHE A 240 -18.56 -12.41 6.55
N TYR A 241 -19.16 -12.43 7.74
CA TYR A 241 -20.22 -11.48 8.08
C TYR A 241 -19.70 -10.04 8.20
N SER A 242 -18.47 -9.85 8.66
CA SER A 242 -17.78 -8.55 8.68
C SER A 242 -17.64 -7.97 7.27
N ASP A 243 -17.18 -8.79 6.32
CA ASP A 243 -17.11 -8.41 4.90
C ASP A 243 -18.50 -8.05 4.35
N LEU A 244 -19.53 -8.83 4.71
CA LEU A 244 -20.90 -8.61 4.26
C LEU A 244 -21.49 -7.31 4.82
N ILE A 245 -21.38 -7.05 6.13
CA ILE A 245 -21.87 -5.81 6.76
C ILE A 245 -21.16 -4.60 6.16
N TYR A 246 -19.84 -4.68 5.98
CA TYR A 246 -19.09 -3.59 5.36
C TYR A 246 -19.51 -3.35 3.90
N LEU A 247 -19.83 -4.42 3.15
CA LEU A 247 -20.39 -4.30 1.80
C LEU A 247 -21.75 -3.58 1.82
N LEU A 248 -22.64 -3.92 2.76
CA LEU A 248 -23.94 -3.25 2.92
C LEU A 248 -23.77 -1.77 3.25
N TYR A 249 -22.79 -1.44 4.10
CA TYR A 249 -22.42 -0.06 4.41
C TYR A 249 -21.92 0.71 3.18
N LEU A 250 -20.96 0.16 2.41
CA LEU A 250 -20.46 0.81 1.21
C LEU A 250 -21.53 1.03 0.14
N ASN A 251 -22.55 0.18 0.12
CA ASN A 251 -23.70 0.29 -0.78
C ASN A 251 -24.86 1.10 -0.18
N LYS A 252 -24.65 1.82 0.93
CA LYS A 252 -25.63 2.71 1.59
C LYS A 252 -26.92 2.02 2.04
N ILE A 253 -26.90 0.70 2.17
CA ILE A 253 -27.99 -0.08 2.77
C ILE A 253 -27.98 0.16 4.28
N PHE A 254 -26.78 0.12 4.86
CA PHE A 254 -26.51 0.64 6.19
C PHE A 254 -25.87 2.01 6.11
N GLU A 255 -26.34 2.93 6.94
CA GLU A 255 -25.77 4.26 7.08
C GLU A 255 -25.67 4.62 8.56
N ALA A 256 -24.58 5.27 8.95
CA ALA A 256 -24.46 5.81 10.31
C ALA A 256 -25.61 6.80 10.57
N TYR A 257 -26.29 6.64 11.70
CA TYR A 257 -27.45 7.44 12.07
C TYR A 257 -27.19 8.09 13.42
N GLN A 258 -27.00 9.41 13.40
CA GLN A 258 -26.72 10.16 14.64
C GLN A 258 -27.98 10.47 15.45
N GLY A 259 -29.17 10.49 14.82
CA GLY A 259 -30.46 10.72 15.49
C GLY A 259 -30.44 11.84 16.55
N ASP A 260 -31.28 11.68 17.58
CA ASP A 260 -31.25 12.47 18.82
C ASP A 260 -30.53 11.71 19.95
N GLU A 261 -29.49 10.92 19.64
CA GLU A 261 -28.78 10.15 20.67
C GLU A 261 -27.87 11.04 21.53
N PHE A 262 -28.29 11.25 22.76
CA PHE A 262 -27.44 11.83 23.78
C PHE A 262 -26.52 10.76 24.37
N ILE A 263 -25.27 10.72 23.89
CA ILE A 263 -24.20 9.96 24.55
C ILE A 263 -23.66 10.80 25.71
N ASN A 264 -23.67 10.24 26.93
CA ASN A 264 -23.18 10.92 28.14
C ASN A 264 -21.69 11.28 28.00
N ILE A 265 -21.26 12.38 28.62
CA ILE A 265 -19.85 12.81 28.67
C ILE A 265 -18.93 11.69 29.20
N LEU A 266 -19.36 10.91 30.20
CA LEU A 266 -18.56 9.79 30.73
C LEU A 266 -18.35 8.69 29.68
N GLU A 267 -19.42 8.29 28.99
CA GLU A 267 -19.36 7.29 27.91
C GLU A 267 -18.50 7.80 26.74
N ARG A 268 -18.63 9.08 26.36
CA ARG A 268 -17.77 9.69 25.32
C ARG A 268 -16.29 9.61 25.70
N LYS A 269 -15.95 9.86 26.98
CA LYS A 269 -14.57 9.77 27.48
C LYS A 269 -14.05 8.33 27.44
N GLU A 270 -14.89 7.37 27.81
CA GLU A 270 -14.55 5.95 27.75
C GLU A 270 -14.32 5.47 26.31
N ILE A 271 -15.25 5.78 25.40
CA ILE A 271 -15.11 5.49 23.96
C ILE A 271 -13.83 6.12 23.41
N THR A 272 -13.58 7.39 23.74
CA THR A 272 -12.35 8.10 23.32
C THR A 272 -11.09 7.38 23.82
N GLN A 273 -11.10 6.90 25.06
CA GLN A 273 -9.95 6.19 25.63
C GLN A 273 -9.76 4.82 24.99
N ASN A 274 -10.84 4.07 24.75
CA ASN A 274 -10.80 2.76 24.11
C ASN A 274 -10.31 2.86 22.66
N LEU A 275 -10.80 3.85 21.91
CA LEU A 275 -10.32 4.14 20.55
C LEU A 275 -8.83 4.52 20.55
N LYS A 276 -8.36 5.31 21.53
CA LYS A 276 -6.92 5.61 21.68
C LYS A 276 -6.10 4.35 21.97
N ASN A 277 -6.62 3.47 22.82
CA ASN A 277 -5.96 2.21 23.18
C ASN A 277 -5.89 1.25 21.99
N PHE A 278 -6.86 1.31 21.06
CA PHE A 278 -6.87 0.54 19.82
C PHE A 278 -5.94 1.11 18.74
N ILE A 279 -6.01 2.42 18.48
CA ILE A 279 -5.26 3.06 17.38
C ILE A 279 -3.77 3.17 17.69
N ARG A 280 -3.39 3.47 18.93
CA ARG A 280 -2.00 3.76 19.27
C ARG A 280 -1.04 2.59 19.01
N PRO A 281 -1.37 1.33 19.37
CA PRO A 281 -0.55 0.17 19.00
C PRO A 281 -0.38 0.02 17.49
N LEU A 282 -1.44 0.24 16.70
CA LEU A 282 -1.37 0.15 15.23
C LEU A 282 -0.42 1.19 14.64
N VAL A 283 -0.49 2.43 15.12
CA VAL A 283 0.43 3.50 14.70
C VAL A 283 1.88 3.17 15.10
N ASN A 284 2.09 2.66 16.31
CA ASN A 284 3.43 2.23 16.75
C ASN A 284 3.99 1.15 15.83
N GLN A 285 3.20 0.12 15.52
CA GLN A 285 3.61 -0.97 14.64
C GLN A 285 3.92 -0.44 13.23
N LEU A 286 3.06 0.42 12.67
CA LEU A 286 3.26 1.03 11.36
C LEU A 286 4.55 1.86 11.30
N ILE A 287 4.84 2.67 12.33
CA ILE A 287 6.11 3.41 12.42
C ILE A 287 7.28 2.42 12.47
N GLU A 288 7.16 1.35 13.25
CA GLU A 288 8.23 0.35 13.39
C GLU A 288 8.57 -0.36 12.08
N GLU A 289 7.55 -0.74 11.32
CA GLU A 289 7.72 -1.40 10.03
C GLU A 289 8.24 -0.43 8.96
N ASN A 290 7.68 0.78 8.86
CA ASN A 290 8.10 1.77 7.86
C ASN A 290 9.53 2.26 8.08
N LEU A 291 9.98 2.36 9.33
CA LEU A 291 11.31 2.82 9.69
C LEU A 291 12.31 1.68 9.93
N GLN A 292 11.96 0.42 9.66
CA GLN A 292 12.83 -0.73 9.95
C GLN A 292 14.23 -0.59 9.34
N ASP A 293 14.34 -0.13 8.09
CA ASP A 293 15.63 0.04 7.42
C ASP A 293 16.44 1.20 8.02
N VAL A 294 15.78 2.30 8.39
CA VAL A 294 16.40 3.43 9.09
C VAL A 294 17.00 2.97 10.42
N PHE A 295 16.28 2.11 11.13
CA PHE A 295 16.75 1.53 12.39
C PHE A 295 17.92 0.56 12.23
N ARG A 296 18.05 -0.10 11.07
CA ARG A 296 19.22 -0.93 10.76
C ARG A 296 20.44 -0.04 10.53
N GLU A 297 20.27 1.07 9.80
CA GLU A 297 21.33 2.03 9.51
C GLU A 297 21.86 2.74 10.77
N PHE A 298 21.09 2.82 11.86
CA PHE A 298 21.56 3.44 13.11
C PHE A 298 22.84 2.84 13.68
N LYS A 299 23.13 1.56 13.40
CA LYS A 299 24.39 0.93 13.80
C LYS A 299 25.60 1.49 13.05
N ASP A 300 25.39 1.91 11.81
CA ASP A 300 26.44 2.39 10.91
C ASP A 300 26.73 3.88 11.11
N LEU A 301 25.82 4.63 11.76
CA LEU A 301 25.96 6.07 12.03
C LEU A 301 26.85 6.40 13.25
N ASP A 302 27.25 5.38 14.03
CA ASP A 302 28.19 5.39 15.17
C ASP A 302 28.33 6.72 15.98
N LEU A 303 27.23 7.17 16.61
CA LEU A 303 27.18 8.39 17.44
C LEU A 303 27.62 8.16 18.91
N LYS A 304 28.66 7.36 19.16
CA LYS A 304 29.10 6.93 20.51
C LYS A 304 29.64 8.03 21.44
N GLU A 305 29.90 9.24 20.94
CA GLU A 305 30.73 10.23 21.67
C GLU A 305 29.97 11.31 22.46
N LYS A 306 28.62 11.31 22.47
CA LYS A 306 27.85 12.34 23.23
C LYS A 306 26.81 11.73 24.17
N ASP A 307 27.17 10.95 25.18
CA ASP A 307 26.24 10.49 26.26
C ASP A 307 24.92 9.79 25.82
N VAL A 308 24.68 9.64 24.52
CA VAL A 308 23.54 8.94 23.95
C VAL A 308 23.98 7.50 23.83
N ASN A 309 23.96 6.80 24.95
CA ASN A 309 23.67 5.38 24.91
C ASN A 309 22.26 5.28 24.29
N PHE A 310 22.17 5.36 22.95
CA PHE A 310 20.93 5.30 22.19
C PHE A 310 20.40 3.88 22.35
N ARG A 311 19.76 3.64 23.49
CA ARG A 311 19.10 2.38 23.78
C ARG A 311 17.81 2.41 22.99
N PHE A 312 17.94 2.15 21.70
CA PHE A 312 16.84 2.11 20.74
C PHE A 312 15.66 1.27 21.26
N LYS A 313 15.95 0.20 22.00
CA LYS A 313 14.96 -0.64 22.69
C LYS A 313 14.17 0.10 23.79
N GLU A 314 14.78 1.06 24.48
CA GLU A 314 14.12 1.87 25.51
C GLU A 314 13.30 3.01 24.88
N LEU A 315 13.84 3.64 23.84
CA LEU A 315 13.15 4.70 23.08
C LEU A 315 11.85 4.22 22.42
N LYS A 316 11.84 2.99 21.90
CA LYS A 316 10.63 2.36 21.35
C LYS A 316 9.44 2.30 22.32
N ASN A 317 9.73 2.23 23.62
CA ASN A 317 8.69 2.15 24.65
C ASN A 317 8.19 3.54 25.12
N GLU A 318 8.81 4.62 24.64
CA GLU A 318 8.38 5.98 24.95
C GLU A 318 7.09 6.38 24.20
N LYS A 319 6.52 7.54 24.55
CA LYS A 319 5.40 8.11 23.81
C LYS A 319 5.87 8.54 22.41
N ILE A 320 5.03 8.38 21.38
CA ILE A 320 5.31 8.80 19.99
C ILE A 320 5.80 10.26 19.94
N SER A 321 5.22 11.13 20.77
CA SER A 321 5.58 12.55 20.88
C SER A 321 7.02 12.82 21.34
N ILE A 322 7.70 11.81 21.88
CA ILE A 322 9.10 11.88 22.35
C ILE A 322 9.99 11.02 21.45
N PHE A 323 9.53 9.81 21.17
CA PHE A 323 10.22 8.82 20.34
C PHE A 323 10.51 9.33 18.92
N LEU A 324 9.49 9.85 18.23
CA LEU A 324 9.60 10.20 16.81
C LEU A 324 10.53 11.41 16.58
N PRO A 325 10.43 12.52 17.33
CA PRO A 325 11.39 13.62 17.22
C PRO A 325 12.84 13.19 17.49
N LYS A 326 13.09 12.37 18.53
CA LYS A 326 14.44 11.87 18.83
C LYS A 326 15.03 11.00 17.71
N ILE A 327 14.21 10.19 17.04
CA ILE A 327 14.63 9.41 15.88
C ILE A 327 15.07 10.33 14.74
N VAL A 328 14.28 11.36 14.47
CA VAL A 328 14.54 12.34 13.41
C VAL A 328 15.86 13.04 13.67
N ASP A 329 16.04 13.58 14.88
CA ASP A 329 17.28 14.23 15.30
C ASP A 329 18.48 13.29 15.15
N TYR A 330 18.37 12.07 15.68
CA TYR A 330 19.47 11.10 15.66
C TYR A 330 19.85 10.70 14.23
N TYR A 331 18.87 10.41 13.38
CA TYR A 331 19.14 9.97 12.01
C TYR A 331 19.78 11.08 11.18
N ILE A 332 19.21 12.28 11.21
CA ILE A 332 19.72 13.41 10.42
C ILE A 332 21.12 13.80 10.88
N LEU A 333 21.36 13.93 12.20
CA LEU A 333 22.70 14.23 12.72
C LEU A 333 23.73 13.16 12.35
N GLY A 334 23.32 11.88 12.36
CA GLY A 334 24.18 10.79 11.93
C GLY A 334 24.55 10.87 10.45
N LEU A 335 23.58 11.19 9.59
CA LEU A 335 23.82 11.41 8.16
C LEU A 335 24.73 12.61 7.91
N GLU A 336 24.51 13.73 8.61
CA GLU A 336 25.35 14.93 8.54
C GLU A 336 26.80 14.63 8.93
N ARG A 337 27.01 13.90 10.04
CA ARG A 337 28.35 13.49 10.46
C ARG A 337 29.03 12.62 9.41
N LYS A 338 28.32 11.62 8.87
CA LYS A 338 28.86 10.72 7.84
C LYS A 338 29.17 11.45 6.53
N PHE A 339 28.36 12.44 6.19
CA PHE A 339 28.64 13.34 5.08
C PHE A 339 29.95 14.11 5.32
N GLN A 340 30.08 14.77 6.48
CA GLN A 340 31.29 15.52 6.87
C GLN A 340 32.55 14.64 6.88
N GLU A 341 32.47 13.42 7.40
CA GLU A 341 33.57 12.46 7.39
C GLU A 341 34.01 12.11 5.95
N LYS A 342 33.06 11.96 5.03
CA LYS A 342 33.36 11.56 3.65
C LYS A 342 33.88 12.68 2.76
N ILE A 343 33.46 13.93 3.00
CA ILE A 343 33.91 15.07 2.19
C ILE A 343 35.27 15.61 2.65
N HIS A 344 35.80 15.17 3.79
CA HIS A 344 37.05 15.69 4.35
C HIS A 344 38.25 15.55 3.39
N ASP A 345 38.27 14.50 2.58
CA ASP A 345 39.38 14.18 1.66
C ASP A 345 38.97 14.24 0.17
N VAL A 346 37.82 14.86 -0.15
CA VAL A 346 37.30 14.92 -1.53
C VAL A 346 37.75 16.22 -2.20
N ASN A 347 38.58 16.09 -3.24
CA ASN A 347 39.11 17.23 -4.01
C ASN A 347 38.44 17.39 -5.40
N GLU A 348 37.52 16.49 -5.75
CA GLU A 348 36.84 16.47 -7.05
C GLU A 348 35.38 16.90 -6.90
N ALA A 349 35.00 17.97 -7.59
CA ALA A 349 33.65 18.55 -7.52
C ALA A 349 32.53 17.55 -7.89
N GLU A 350 32.76 16.67 -8.87
CA GLU A 350 31.80 15.63 -9.26
C GLU A 350 31.56 14.62 -8.13
N LYS A 351 32.64 14.17 -7.46
CA LYS A 351 32.55 13.27 -6.29
C LYS A 351 31.86 13.94 -5.11
N PHE A 352 32.08 15.24 -4.90
CA PHE A 352 31.38 16.01 -3.88
C PHE A 352 29.86 16.04 -4.15
N GLU A 353 29.45 16.34 -5.37
CA GLU A 353 28.03 16.38 -5.75
C GLU A 353 27.36 15.01 -5.63
N GLU A 354 28.04 13.92 -6.02
CA GLU A 354 27.54 12.56 -5.84
C GLU A 354 27.31 12.22 -4.36
N ILE A 355 28.27 12.54 -3.50
CA ILE A 355 28.18 12.30 -2.05
C ILE A 355 27.07 13.16 -1.44
N ALA A 356 26.99 14.45 -1.78
CA ALA A 356 25.96 15.36 -1.29
C ALA A 356 24.56 14.89 -1.67
N ASN A 357 24.34 14.52 -2.93
CA ASN A 357 23.07 14.00 -3.43
C ASN A 357 22.70 12.67 -2.77
N TYR A 358 23.67 11.78 -2.50
CA TYR A 358 23.41 10.52 -1.82
C TYR A 358 22.79 10.72 -0.42
N TYR A 359 23.39 11.58 0.41
CA TYR A 359 22.89 11.83 1.77
C TYR A 359 21.61 12.67 1.77
N TYR A 360 21.47 13.60 0.83
CA TYR A 360 20.21 14.33 0.64
C TYR A 360 19.05 13.38 0.29
N ASN A 361 19.26 12.47 -0.65
CA ASN A 361 18.26 11.46 -1.03
C ASN A 361 17.90 10.54 0.14
N LYS A 362 18.84 10.23 1.05
CA LYS A 362 18.55 9.49 2.29
C LYS A 362 17.57 10.24 3.20
N ILE A 363 17.73 11.57 3.33
CA ILE A 363 16.80 12.42 4.10
C ILE A 363 15.43 12.44 3.39
N GLU A 364 15.36 12.52 2.07
CA GLU A 364 14.08 12.46 1.33
C GLU A 364 13.36 11.14 1.50
N ILE A 365 14.07 10.01 1.38
CA ILE A 365 13.49 8.68 1.60
C ILE A 365 12.96 8.57 3.03
N PHE A 366 13.72 9.07 4.02
CA PHE A 366 13.26 9.09 5.40
C PHE A 366 12.01 9.95 5.60
N SER A 367 11.96 11.15 5.02
CA SER A 367 10.77 12.01 5.04
C SER A 367 9.55 11.29 4.48
N SER A 368 9.68 10.68 3.30
CA SER A 368 8.56 9.99 2.64
C SER A 368 8.02 8.81 3.47
N LYS A 369 8.88 8.14 4.25
CA LYS A 369 8.46 7.09 5.19
C LYS A 369 7.64 7.64 6.35
N ILE A 370 7.91 8.87 6.81
CA ILE A 370 7.11 9.56 7.83
C ILE A 370 5.77 10.00 7.24
N ASP A 371 5.80 10.59 6.05
CA ASP A 371 4.59 11.04 5.34
C ASP A 371 3.62 9.88 5.11
N ALA A 372 4.13 8.70 4.75
CA ALA A 372 3.31 7.49 4.60
C ALA A 372 2.58 7.07 5.89
N VAL A 373 3.20 7.28 7.07
CA VAL A 373 2.54 7.02 8.36
C VAL A 373 1.45 8.07 8.62
N GLU A 374 1.74 9.34 8.33
CA GLU A 374 0.78 10.43 8.48
C GLU A 374 -0.46 10.22 7.59
N ASP A 375 -0.25 9.87 6.31
CA ASP A 375 -1.31 9.55 5.35
C ASP A 375 -2.21 8.41 5.84
N TRP A 376 -1.62 7.37 6.45
CA TRP A 376 -2.39 6.29 7.04
C TRP A 376 -3.26 6.79 8.20
N VAL A 377 -2.70 7.62 9.10
CA VAL A 377 -3.45 8.23 10.21
C VAL A 377 -4.59 9.12 9.70
N LEU A 378 -4.40 9.83 8.59
CA LEU A 378 -5.46 10.61 7.94
C LEU A 378 -6.55 9.70 7.37
N SER A 379 -6.18 8.56 6.79
CA SER A 379 -7.13 7.64 6.17
C SER A 379 -8.12 7.03 7.19
N ILE A 380 -7.68 6.78 8.42
CA ILE A 380 -8.51 6.17 9.47
C ILE A 380 -9.57 7.13 10.03
N GLU A 381 -9.41 8.44 9.87
CA GLU A 381 -10.36 9.43 10.37
C GLU A 381 -11.75 9.29 9.77
N SER A 382 -11.81 8.83 8.52
CA SER A 382 -13.07 8.51 7.84
C SER A 382 -13.92 7.49 8.61
N TYR A 383 -13.30 6.66 9.44
CA TYR A 383 -13.97 5.66 10.27
C TYR A 383 -14.27 6.17 11.67
N LEU A 384 -13.65 7.27 12.12
CA LEU A 384 -13.73 7.72 13.50
C LEU A 384 -14.95 8.58 13.80
N SER A 385 -15.68 9.07 12.80
CA SER A 385 -16.81 9.96 13.03
C SER A 385 -17.79 9.43 14.09
N PRO A 386 -18.20 10.26 15.08
CA PRO A 386 -17.89 11.69 15.30
C PRO A 386 -16.69 11.96 16.25
N TYR A 387 -15.76 11.03 16.39
CA TYR A 387 -14.60 11.07 17.29
C TYR A 387 -13.28 11.38 16.56
N GLU A 388 -13.31 12.13 15.46
CA GLU A 388 -12.14 12.47 14.64
C GLU A 388 -11.06 13.21 15.45
N SER A 389 -11.43 13.88 16.54
CA SER A 389 -10.48 14.57 17.43
C SER A 389 -9.44 13.66 18.09
N ILE A 390 -9.62 12.33 18.07
CA ILE A 390 -8.70 11.36 18.68
C ILE A 390 -7.33 11.37 18.03
N THR A 391 -7.26 11.58 16.71
CA THR A 391 -6.03 11.65 15.93
C THR A 391 -5.39 13.02 15.95
N ALA A 392 -6.05 14.05 16.52
CA ALA A 392 -5.54 15.43 16.50
C ALA A 392 -4.15 15.58 17.15
N SER A 393 -3.89 14.87 18.25
CA SER A 393 -2.57 14.88 18.88
C SER A 393 -1.51 14.20 18.00
N LEU A 394 -1.88 13.13 17.28
CA LEU A 394 -0.97 12.45 16.35
C LEU A 394 -0.65 13.34 15.16
N LYS A 395 -1.66 13.94 14.53
CA LYS A 395 -1.50 14.95 13.46
C LYS A 395 -0.53 16.06 13.85
N LYS A 396 -0.69 16.62 15.05
CA LYS A 396 0.21 17.66 15.54
C LYS A 396 1.65 17.15 15.67
N ILE A 397 1.85 15.91 16.14
CA ILE A 397 3.19 15.32 16.24
C ILE A 397 3.80 15.14 14.85
N PHE A 398 3.07 14.56 13.90
CA PHE A 398 3.56 14.37 12.53
C PHE A 398 3.85 15.70 11.85
N SER A 399 2.94 16.67 11.89
CA SER A 399 3.15 18.01 11.34
C SER A 399 4.40 18.69 11.92
N ASN A 400 4.63 18.59 13.23
CA ASN A 400 5.84 19.13 13.86
C ASN A 400 7.10 18.41 13.38
N VAL A 401 7.06 17.07 13.29
CA VAL A 401 8.18 16.25 12.82
C VAL A 401 8.49 16.54 11.35
N SER A 402 7.50 16.56 10.47
CA SER A 402 7.69 16.86 9.04
C SER A 402 8.23 18.28 8.84
N SER A 403 7.76 19.25 9.64
CA SER A 403 8.31 20.62 9.64
C SER A 403 9.79 20.64 10.06
N GLU A 404 10.16 19.85 11.06
CA GLU A 404 11.55 19.75 11.53
C GLU A 404 12.45 19.07 10.50
N ILE A 405 12.01 17.97 9.88
CA ILE A 405 12.72 17.32 8.77
C ILE A 405 12.93 18.32 7.62
N PHE A 406 11.89 19.06 7.26
CA PHE A 406 11.97 20.07 6.20
C PHE A 406 12.96 21.19 6.54
N ARG A 407 12.94 21.70 7.78
CA ARG A 407 13.90 22.70 8.26
C ARG A 407 15.33 22.18 8.14
N ARG A 408 15.61 20.99 8.66
CA ARG A 408 16.94 20.35 8.63
C ARG A 408 17.41 20.07 7.21
N LYS A 409 16.51 19.65 6.34
CA LYS A 409 16.80 19.44 4.91
C LYS A 409 17.27 20.73 4.24
N ASN A 410 16.65 21.87 4.55
CA ASN A 410 17.07 23.17 4.03
C ASN A 410 18.42 23.61 4.62
N GLU A 411 18.64 23.40 5.92
CA GLU A 411 19.93 23.66 6.58
C GLU A 411 21.05 22.84 5.96
N TYR A 412 20.79 21.57 5.66
CA TYR A 412 21.73 20.70 4.96
C TYR A 412 22.04 21.18 3.54
N LEU A 413 21.03 21.64 2.78
CA LEU A 413 21.25 22.24 1.46
C LEU A 413 22.11 23.50 1.52
N ASP A 414 21.87 24.36 2.51
CA ASP A 414 22.66 25.59 2.68
C ASP A 414 24.08 25.28 3.17
N PHE A 415 24.25 24.25 4.00
CA PHE A 415 25.56 23.71 4.37
C PHE A 415 26.32 23.20 3.14
N ILE A 416 25.69 22.38 2.28
CA ILE A 416 26.32 21.88 1.03
C ILE A 416 26.78 23.04 0.15
N LYS A 417 25.94 24.06 -0.05
CA LYS A 417 26.31 25.25 -0.85
C LYS A 417 27.51 25.98 -0.25
N THR A 418 27.51 26.17 1.07
CA THR A 418 28.60 26.87 1.77
C THR A 418 29.92 26.11 1.64
N VAL A 419 29.91 24.79 1.78
CA VAL A 419 31.11 23.96 1.62
C VAL A 419 31.64 24.05 0.19
N LYS A 420 30.75 23.94 -0.82
CA LYS A 420 31.12 24.07 -2.23
C LYS A 420 31.75 25.43 -2.55
N ASP A 421 31.18 26.52 -2.01
CA ASP A 421 31.70 27.87 -2.21
C ASP A 421 33.08 28.06 -1.56
N GLU A 422 33.32 27.48 -0.38
CA GLU A 422 34.61 27.55 0.30
C GLU A 422 35.68 26.70 -0.40
N GLU A 423 35.34 25.51 -0.89
CA GLU A 423 36.24 24.68 -1.71
C GLU A 423 36.66 25.42 -2.99
N LEU A 424 35.71 26.03 -3.70
CA LEU A 424 35.97 26.83 -4.89
C LEU A 424 36.89 28.03 -4.59
N ARG A 425 36.74 28.66 -3.41
CA ARG A 425 37.66 29.71 -2.95
C ARG A 425 39.07 29.20 -2.68
N ILE A 426 39.22 28.01 -2.08
CA ILE A 426 40.52 27.39 -1.85
C ILE A 426 41.21 27.10 -3.18
N GLN A 427 40.51 26.46 -4.12
CA GLN A 427 41.04 26.17 -5.46
C GLN A 427 41.49 27.45 -6.20
N LEU A 428 40.71 28.54 -6.11
CA LEU A 428 41.11 29.84 -6.69
C LEU A 428 42.36 30.41 -6.02
N ARG A 429 42.49 30.33 -4.69
CA ARG A 429 43.69 30.78 -3.97
C ARG A 429 44.92 29.98 -4.38
N GLU A 430 44.81 28.67 -4.50
CA GLU A 430 45.91 27.81 -4.94
C GLU A 430 46.33 28.15 -6.38
N TYR A 431 45.36 28.32 -7.30
CA TYR A 431 45.62 28.74 -8.67
C TYR A 431 46.35 30.10 -8.74
N VAL A 432 45.86 31.10 -7.99
CA VAL A 432 46.48 32.43 -7.92
C VAL A 432 47.89 32.33 -7.33
N THR A 433 48.09 31.53 -6.28
CA THR A 433 49.40 31.32 -5.67
C THR A 433 50.37 30.65 -6.64
N GLY A 434 49.91 29.65 -7.40
CA GLY A 434 50.67 29.02 -8.47
C GLY A 434 51.08 30.04 -9.54
N LYS A 435 50.16 30.90 -9.97
CA LYS A 435 50.45 31.96 -10.94
C LYS A 435 51.40 33.04 -10.42
N ILE A 436 51.29 33.42 -9.14
CA ILE A 436 52.27 34.31 -8.50
C ILE A 436 53.66 33.66 -8.49
N THR A 437 53.74 32.35 -8.22
CA THR A 437 55.01 31.62 -8.22
C THR A 437 55.63 31.59 -9.61
N GLU A 438 54.86 31.27 -10.64
CA GLU A 438 55.30 31.30 -12.04
C GLU A 438 55.79 32.71 -12.46
N VAL A 439 55.06 33.77 -12.08
CA VAL A 439 55.49 35.16 -12.34
C VAL A 439 56.79 35.49 -11.60
N ASN A 440 56.95 35.07 -10.35
CA ASN A 440 58.18 35.30 -9.59
C ASN A 440 59.39 34.58 -10.21
N GLU A 441 59.19 33.39 -10.78
CA GLU A 441 60.24 32.71 -11.56
C GLU A 441 60.62 33.52 -12.80
N PHE A 442 59.66 34.03 -13.56
CA PHE A 442 59.96 34.91 -14.70
C PHE A 442 60.71 36.18 -14.30
N ILE A 443 60.34 36.80 -13.18
CA ILE A 443 61.05 37.98 -12.66
C ILE A 443 62.50 37.63 -12.31
N ARG A 444 62.74 36.50 -11.65
CA ARG A 444 64.10 36.05 -11.33
C ARG A 444 64.93 35.79 -12.59
N VAL A 445 64.36 35.11 -13.57
CA VAL A 445 65.02 34.89 -14.87
C VAL A 445 65.36 36.22 -15.53
N TYR A 446 64.44 37.19 -15.55
CA TYR A 446 64.69 38.52 -16.07
C TYR A 446 65.77 39.28 -15.28
N GLU A 447 65.77 39.20 -13.95
CA GLU A 447 66.81 39.81 -13.09
C GLU A 447 68.19 39.21 -13.37
N ASP A 448 68.27 37.89 -13.54
CA ASP A 448 69.52 37.18 -13.88
C ASP A 448 70.00 37.60 -15.29
N GLU A 449 69.12 37.60 -16.29
CA GLU A 449 69.43 38.07 -17.65
C GLU A 449 69.87 39.55 -17.67
N ALA A 450 69.15 40.42 -16.95
CA ALA A 450 69.50 41.83 -16.83
C ALA A 450 70.84 42.01 -16.09
N SER A 451 71.13 41.20 -15.06
CA SER A 451 72.42 41.21 -14.38
C SER A 451 73.55 40.77 -15.30
N ILE A 452 73.34 39.82 -16.22
CA ILE A 452 74.32 39.42 -17.23
C ILE A 452 74.59 40.59 -18.17
N ILE A 453 73.56 41.23 -18.72
CA ILE A 453 73.69 42.41 -19.59
C ILE A 453 74.49 43.53 -18.89
N ILE A 454 74.18 43.81 -17.63
CA ILE A 454 74.88 44.86 -16.84
C ILE A 454 76.35 44.49 -16.61
N LYS A 455 76.66 43.22 -16.32
CA LYS A 455 78.03 42.78 -16.00
C LYS A 455 78.90 42.56 -17.23
N GLU A 456 78.33 42.10 -18.34
CA GLU A 456 79.11 41.65 -19.50
C GLU A 456 79.05 42.63 -20.67
N GLU A 457 77.87 43.18 -21.00
CA GLU A 457 77.67 44.02 -22.19
C GLU A 457 77.91 45.51 -21.89
N PHE A 458 77.47 45.99 -20.73
CA PHE A 458 77.63 47.40 -20.34
C PHE A 458 79.11 47.86 -20.28
N PRO A 459 80.05 47.06 -19.76
CA PRO A 459 81.48 47.42 -19.79
C PRO A 459 82.06 47.45 -21.20
N GLN A 460 81.54 46.64 -22.12
CA GLN A 460 81.96 46.64 -23.53
C GLN A 460 81.51 47.92 -24.23
N LEU A 461 80.25 48.35 -24.00
CA LEU A 461 79.75 49.64 -24.48
C LEU A 461 80.57 50.82 -23.94
N LYS A 462 81.00 50.76 -22.67
CA LYS A 462 81.88 51.78 -22.08
C LYS A 462 83.24 51.84 -22.76
N LYS A 463 83.86 50.68 -23.05
CA LYS A 463 85.12 50.60 -23.81
C LYS A 463 84.98 51.17 -25.23
N ILE A 464 83.88 50.87 -25.93
CA ILE A 464 83.60 51.42 -27.27
C ILE A 464 83.49 52.95 -27.21
N LYS A 465 82.80 53.49 -26.20
CA LYS A 465 82.68 54.94 -26.00
C LYS A 465 84.03 55.61 -25.73
N GLU A 466 84.90 54.98 -24.94
CA GLU A 466 86.26 55.48 -24.69
C GLU A 466 87.09 55.50 -25.97
N ILE A 467 87.02 54.43 -26.77
CA ILE A 467 87.66 54.37 -28.10
C ILE A 467 87.13 55.50 -29.00
N LEU A 468 85.81 55.69 -29.08
CA LEU A 468 85.19 56.75 -29.87
C LEU A 468 85.62 58.16 -29.42
N ASN A 469 85.71 58.39 -28.11
CA ASN A 469 86.20 59.66 -27.58
C ASN A 469 87.67 59.89 -27.92
N ASP A 470 88.51 58.85 -27.86
CA ASP A 470 89.91 58.95 -28.23
C ASP A 470 90.08 59.27 -29.73
N TYR A 471 89.26 58.65 -30.58
CA TYR A 471 89.17 59.01 -32.00
C TYR A 471 88.62 60.42 -32.22
N TYR A 472 87.62 60.87 -31.46
CA TYR A 472 87.09 62.23 -31.55
C TYR A 472 88.17 63.26 -31.20
N ILE A 473 88.94 63.03 -30.15
CA ILE A 473 90.07 63.89 -29.76
C ILE A 473 91.13 63.91 -30.88
N LYS A 474 91.47 62.76 -31.45
CA LYS A 474 92.40 62.67 -32.59
C LYS A 474 91.87 63.42 -33.82
N ILE A 475 90.58 63.31 -34.14
CA ILE A 475 89.93 64.05 -35.23
C ILE A 475 89.95 65.56 -34.95
N GLN A 476 89.69 65.99 -33.72
CA GLN A 476 89.80 67.41 -33.36
C GLN A 476 91.22 67.93 -33.47
N LYS A 477 92.22 67.10 -33.14
CA LYS A 477 93.63 67.44 -33.31
C LYS A 477 93.99 67.60 -34.78
N ILE A 478 93.57 66.67 -35.63
CA ILE A 478 93.70 66.77 -37.09
C ILE A 478 92.97 67.99 -37.63
N LYS A 479 91.74 68.27 -37.16
CA LYS A 479 90.95 69.44 -37.55
C LYS A 479 91.69 70.72 -37.20
N ASN A 480 92.23 70.83 -35.98
CA ASN A 480 93.01 71.98 -35.54
C ASN A 480 94.30 72.11 -36.37
N ASP A 481 95.03 71.03 -36.61
CA ASP A 481 96.24 71.04 -37.46
C ASP A 481 95.93 71.47 -38.91
N VAL A 482 94.77 71.09 -39.44
CA VAL A 482 94.27 71.54 -40.76
C VAL A 482 93.89 73.02 -40.74
N PHE A 483 93.16 73.48 -39.71
CA PHE A 483 92.81 74.90 -39.55
C PHE A 483 94.07 75.77 -39.44
N THR A 484 95.08 75.33 -38.67
CA THR A 484 96.34 76.07 -38.47
C THR A 484 97.21 76.13 -39.75
N ARG A 485 96.93 75.29 -40.75
CA ARG A 485 97.62 75.28 -42.06
C ARG A 485 96.83 75.98 -43.17
N LEU A 486 95.57 76.34 -42.92
CA LEU A 486 94.69 77.04 -43.86
C LEU A 486 94.60 78.55 -43.56
N ASP A 487 94.99 78.98 -42.36
CA ASP A 487 95.43 80.36 -42.04
C ASP A 487 96.91 80.56 -42.38
#